data_AF-D0UZD8-F1
#
_entry.id   AF-D0UZD8-F1
#
_cell.length_a   1.000
_cell.length_b   1.000
_cell.length_c   1.000
_cell.angle_alpha   90.00
_cell.angle_beta   90.00
_cell.angle_gamma   90.00
#
_symmetry.space_group_name_H-M   'P 1'
#
loop_
_entity.id
_entity.type
_entity.pdbx_description
1 polymer ?
#
loop_
_entity_poly.entity_id
_entity_poly.type
_entity_poly.pdbx_seq_one_letter_code
_entity_poly.pdbx_strand_id
1 'polypeptide(L)'
;MTHAHTLPTTRDYRDLTPTQQDAFDWQITLADNAGPNDYFNAMATAACIAGIHPTPSIDIAICDCLWHGCGCGLIFDSTIEGVAVIDGCSPGHNLSRLVCPTCAHDACHPAL
;
A
#
# COMPACT_ATOMS: atom_id res chain seq x y z
N MET A 1 22.42 17.81 -18.69
CA MET A 1 22.10 17.39 -17.31
C MET A 1 20.75 16.71 -17.38
N THR A 2 20.74 15.38 -17.41
CA THR A 2 19.49 14.60 -17.44
C THR A 2 19.02 14.50 -16.00
N HIS A 3 17.89 15.15 -15.66
CA HIS A 3 17.27 14.93 -14.36
C HIS A 3 16.85 13.46 -14.29
N ALA A 4 17.53 12.67 -13.46
CA ALA A 4 17.03 11.35 -13.09
C ALA A 4 15.71 11.60 -12.35
N HIS A 5 14.60 11.19 -12.96
CA HIS A 5 13.29 11.32 -12.36
C HIS A 5 13.21 10.29 -11.22
N THR A 6 13.56 10.70 -10.00
CA THR A 6 13.35 9.86 -8.82
C THR A 6 11.85 9.84 -8.55
N LEU A 7 11.21 8.70 -8.80
CA LEU A 7 9.81 8.50 -8.41
C LEU A 7 9.69 8.61 -6.88
N PRO A 8 8.57 9.15 -6.36
CA PRO A 8 8.33 9.17 -4.93
C PRO A 8 8.18 7.75 -4.39
N THR A 9 8.50 7.55 -3.11
CA THR A 9 8.40 6.23 -2.45
C THR A 9 7.00 5.95 -1.91
N THR A 10 6.19 6.99 -1.75
CA THR A 10 4.82 6.94 -1.25
C THR A 10 3.96 7.91 -2.04
N ARG A 11 2.64 7.71 -2.01
CA ARG A 11 1.66 8.62 -2.61
C ARG A 11 0.35 8.52 -1.86
N ASP A 12 -0.44 9.59 -1.87
CA ASP A 12 -1.82 9.50 -1.39
C ASP A 12 -2.70 8.84 -2.45
N TYR A 13 -3.42 7.79 -2.07
CA TYR A 13 -4.42 7.11 -2.90
C TYR A 13 -5.45 8.08 -3.49
N ARG A 14 -5.79 9.14 -2.74
CA ARG A 14 -6.75 10.16 -3.19
C ARG A 14 -6.21 11.05 -4.31
N ASP A 15 -4.90 11.04 -4.58
CA ASP A 15 -4.28 11.72 -5.72
C ASP A 15 -4.32 10.88 -7.01
N LEU A 16 -4.81 9.65 -6.94
CA LEU A 16 -5.08 8.83 -8.12
C LEU A 16 -6.42 9.23 -8.74
N THR A 17 -6.49 9.20 -10.07
CA THR A 17 -7.78 9.33 -10.77
C THR A 17 -8.67 8.13 -10.42
N PRO A 18 -10.02 8.22 -10.53
CA PRO A 18 -10.91 7.10 -10.23
C PRO A 18 -10.54 5.81 -11.00
N THR A 19 -10.17 5.91 -12.27
CA THR A 19 -9.71 4.76 -13.05
C THR A 19 -8.40 4.16 -12.53
N GLN A 20 -7.49 4.99 -12.01
CA GLN A 20 -6.26 4.49 -11.38
C GLN A 20 -6.55 3.85 -10.02
N GLN A 21 -7.50 4.38 -9.26
CA GLN A 21 -7.97 3.78 -8.01
C GLN A 21 -8.54 2.38 -8.26
N ASP A 22 -9.47 2.26 -9.20
CA ASP A 22 -10.07 0.96 -9.59
C ASP A 22 -9.00 -0.05 -10.06
N ALA A 23 -8.06 0.40 -10.89
CA ALA A 23 -6.99 -0.45 -11.39
C ALA A 23 -6.01 -0.85 -10.28
N PHE A 24 -5.69 0.06 -9.36
CA PHE A 24 -4.84 -0.21 -8.21
C PHE A 24 -5.48 -1.25 -7.29
N ASP A 25 -6.74 -1.04 -6.90
CA ASP A 25 -7.49 -1.93 -6.01
C ASP A 25 -7.65 -3.33 -6.60
N TRP A 26 -7.83 -3.40 -7.93
CA TRP A 26 -7.83 -4.67 -8.65
C TRP A 26 -6.49 -5.41 -8.52
N GLN A 27 -5.35 -4.73 -8.65
CA GLN A 27 -4.04 -5.36 -8.47
C GLN A 27 -3.80 -5.79 -7.01
N ILE A 28 -4.22 -4.99 -6.03
CA ILE A 28 -4.15 -5.40 -4.61
C ILE A 28 -4.99 -6.66 -4.36
N THR A 29 -6.20 -6.71 -4.92
CA THR A 29 -7.07 -7.89 -4.83
C THR A 29 -6.43 -9.12 -5.49
N LEU A 30 -5.79 -8.95 -6.65
CA LEU A 30 -5.07 -10.03 -7.31
C LEU A 30 -3.90 -10.52 -6.46
N ALA A 31 -3.08 -9.60 -5.93
CA ALA A 31 -1.95 -9.96 -5.07
C ALA A 31 -2.43 -10.72 -3.83
N ASP A 32 -3.52 -10.29 -3.22
CA ASP A 32 -4.07 -10.94 -2.03
C ASP A 32 -4.49 -12.39 -2.25
N ASN A 33 -5.01 -12.70 -3.44
CA ASN A 33 -5.50 -14.04 -3.79
C ASN A 33 -4.49 -14.86 -4.64
N ALA A 34 -3.31 -14.31 -4.92
CA ALA A 34 -2.34 -14.88 -5.84
C ALA A 34 -1.52 -16.03 -5.23
N GLY A 35 -1.05 -16.93 -6.10
CA GLY A 35 0.13 -17.74 -5.79
C GLY A 35 1.43 -16.91 -5.85
N PRO A 36 2.56 -17.45 -5.37
CA PRO A 36 3.80 -16.67 -5.18
C PRO A 36 4.32 -15.93 -6.43
N ASN A 37 4.15 -16.49 -7.63
CA ASN A 37 4.65 -15.89 -8.86
C ASN A 37 3.80 -14.70 -9.35
N ASP A 38 2.48 -14.74 -9.11
CA ASP A 38 1.56 -13.70 -9.57
C ASP A 38 1.51 -12.52 -8.59
N TYR A 39 1.83 -12.77 -7.32
CA TYR A 39 1.91 -11.77 -6.26
C TYR A 39 2.81 -10.58 -6.62
N PHE A 40 4.07 -10.84 -6.95
CA PHE A 40 5.05 -9.79 -7.21
C PHE A 40 4.73 -8.99 -8.48
N ASN A 41 4.15 -9.63 -9.49
CA ASN A 41 3.71 -8.95 -10.70
C ASN A 41 2.54 -7.99 -10.43
N ALA A 42 1.56 -8.44 -9.62
CA ALA A 42 0.45 -7.59 -9.20
C ALA A 42 0.94 -6.40 -8.37
N MET A 43 1.84 -6.63 -7.41
CA MET A 43 2.44 -5.57 -6.59
C MET A 43 3.24 -4.56 -7.40
N ALA A 44 4.10 -5.03 -8.32
CA ALA A 44 4.85 -4.14 -9.20
C ALA A 44 3.92 -3.30 -10.10
N THR A 45 2.82 -3.90 -10.56
CA THR A 45 1.81 -3.19 -11.36
C THR A 45 1.06 -2.16 -10.53
N ALA A 46 0.70 -2.48 -9.28
CA ALA A 46 0.10 -1.53 -8.34
C ALA A 46 1.02 -0.32 -8.08
N ALA A 47 2.33 -0.56 -7.88
CA ALA A 47 3.33 0.50 -7.73
C ALA A 47 3.38 1.41 -8.96
N CYS A 48 3.38 0.82 -10.16
CA CYS A 48 3.37 1.56 -11.42
C CYS A 48 2.12 2.42 -11.57
N ILE A 49 0.94 1.88 -11.25
CA ILE A 49 -0.33 2.62 -11.29
C ILE A 49 -0.32 3.79 -10.31
N ALA A 50 0.18 3.55 -9.09
CA ALA A 50 0.36 4.59 -8.09
C ALA A 50 1.47 5.58 -8.46
N GLY A 51 2.35 5.26 -9.41
CA GLY A 51 3.46 6.12 -9.81
C GLY A 51 4.51 6.29 -8.71
N ILE A 52 4.70 5.24 -7.91
CA ILE A 52 5.69 5.21 -6.82
C ILE A 52 6.79 4.18 -7.13
N HIS A 53 7.94 4.38 -6.51
CA HIS A 53 8.99 3.39 -6.41
C HIS A 53 9.18 3.03 -4.93
N PRO A 54 8.42 2.05 -4.42
CA PRO A 54 8.48 1.65 -3.02
C PRO A 54 9.88 1.12 -2.68
N THR A 55 10.29 1.34 -1.44
CA THR A 55 11.60 0.95 -0.90
C THR A 55 11.44 0.73 0.60
N PRO A 56 12.04 -0.33 1.18
CA PRO A 56 13.07 -1.22 0.62
C PRO A 56 12.59 -2.38 -0.29
N SER A 57 11.29 -2.65 -0.34
CA SER A 57 10.60 -3.73 -1.05
C SER A 57 9.57 -3.20 -2.04
N ILE A 58 8.88 -4.11 -2.74
CA ILE A 58 7.70 -3.81 -3.58
C ILE A 58 6.40 -4.29 -2.93
N ASP A 59 6.42 -4.63 -1.65
CA ASP A 59 5.23 -5.09 -0.94
C ASP A 59 4.40 -3.89 -0.50
N ILE A 60 3.30 -3.59 -1.18
CA ILE A 60 2.60 -2.32 -1.05
C ILE A 60 1.33 -2.48 -0.22
N ALA A 61 1.06 -1.50 0.64
CA ALA A 61 -0.19 -1.37 1.36
C ALA A 61 -0.79 0.03 1.20
N ILE A 62 -2.12 0.12 1.30
CA ILE A 62 -2.83 1.36 1.60
C ILE A 62 -3.07 1.40 3.11
N CYS A 63 -2.85 2.56 3.73
CA CYS A 63 -3.13 2.76 5.14
C CYS A 63 -4.61 2.50 5.44
N ASP A 64 -4.89 1.58 6.37
CA ASP A 64 -6.24 1.18 6.75
C ASP A 64 -7.05 2.34 7.36
N CYS A 65 -6.36 3.35 7.89
CA CYS A 65 -6.98 4.61 8.34
C CYS A 65 -7.80 5.30 7.25
N LEU A 66 -7.56 5.04 5.96
CA LEU A 66 -8.35 5.60 4.86
C LEU A 66 -9.85 5.34 5.06
N TRP A 67 -10.20 4.14 5.53
CA TRP A 67 -11.58 3.72 5.72
C TRP A 67 -11.98 3.57 7.19
N HIS A 68 -11.02 3.36 8.10
CA HIS A 68 -11.32 2.96 9.48
C HIS A 68 -10.70 3.87 10.56
N GLY A 69 -10.08 4.99 10.17
CA GLY A 69 -9.42 5.92 11.11
C GLY A 69 -9.51 7.37 10.68
N CYS A 70 -8.39 8.09 10.79
CA CYS A 70 -8.30 9.52 10.47
C CYS A 70 -8.43 9.87 8.97
N GLY A 71 -8.70 8.89 8.11
CA GLY A 71 -8.87 9.08 6.67
C GLY A 71 -7.57 9.07 5.87
N CYS A 72 -6.41 8.73 6.46
CA CYS A 72 -5.11 8.70 5.77
C CYS A 72 -5.08 7.67 4.63
N GLY A 73 -4.88 8.12 3.39
CA GLY A 73 -4.84 7.29 2.18
C GLY A 73 -3.42 6.98 1.71
N LEU A 74 -2.43 7.01 2.59
CA LEU A 74 -1.04 6.80 2.20
C LEU A 74 -0.87 5.39 1.61
N ILE A 75 -0.34 5.33 0.40
CA ILE A 75 0.21 4.13 -0.25
C ILE A 75 1.69 4.08 0.11
N PHE A 76 2.13 2.98 0.72
CA PHE A 76 3.49 2.80 1.21
C PHE A 76 3.94 1.35 1.10
N ASP A 77 5.25 1.15 1.25
CA ASP A 77 5.84 -0.18 1.36
C ASP A 77 5.60 -0.76 2.77
N SER A 78 4.94 -1.90 2.86
CA SER A 78 4.56 -2.60 4.10
C SER A 78 5.76 -2.96 4.98
N THR A 79 6.97 -3.02 4.41
CA THR A 79 8.19 -3.47 5.08
C THR A 79 8.98 -2.33 5.73
N ILE A 80 8.54 -1.08 5.60
CA ILE A 80 9.17 0.06 6.27
C ILE A 80 8.98 -0.01 7.79
N GLU A 81 9.92 0.57 8.54
CA GLU A 81 9.84 0.61 9.99
C GLU A 81 8.63 1.43 10.48
N GLY A 82 8.02 0.98 11.59
CA GLY A 82 6.93 1.68 12.26
C GLY A 82 5.53 1.36 11.73
N VAL A 83 5.41 0.50 10.71
CA VAL A 83 4.11 -0.02 10.25
C VAL A 83 3.47 -0.85 11.36
N ALA A 84 2.18 -0.60 11.61
CA ALA A 84 1.40 -1.39 12.56
C ALA A 84 0.45 -2.33 11.84
N VAL A 85 0.36 -3.58 12.31
CA VAL A 85 -0.59 -4.59 11.81
C VAL A 85 -1.86 -4.51 12.64
N ILE A 86 -2.99 -4.24 11.99
CA ILE A 86 -4.32 -4.22 12.63
C ILE A 86 -4.94 -5.60 12.60
N ASP A 87 -4.86 -6.24 11.43
CA ASP A 87 -5.33 -7.59 11.23
C ASP A 87 -4.35 -8.32 10.32
N GLY A 88 -3.99 -9.54 10.71
CA GLY A 88 -3.04 -10.35 9.96
C GLY A 88 -3.65 -10.89 8.67
N CYS A 89 -2.83 -11.53 7.85
CA CYS A 89 -3.32 -12.20 6.64
C CYS A 89 -4.32 -13.32 7.03
N SER A 90 -5.52 -13.26 6.47
CA SER A 90 -6.52 -14.32 6.66
C SER A 90 -6.08 -15.63 5.97
N PRO A 91 -6.56 -16.81 6.40
CA PRO A 91 -6.22 -18.06 5.74
C PRO A 91 -6.57 -18.04 4.24
N GLY A 92 -5.58 -18.26 3.38
CA GLY A 92 -5.75 -18.20 1.92
C GLY A 92 -5.53 -16.82 1.29
N HIS A 93 -5.20 -15.81 2.11
CA HIS A 93 -4.93 -14.44 1.69
C HIS A 93 -3.48 -14.06 2.01
N ASN A 94 -2.91 -13.17 1.21
CA ASN A 94 -1.51 -12.76 1.32
C ASN A 94 -1.33 -11.43 2.06
N LEU A 95 -2.35 -10.58 2.13
CA LEU A 95 -2.24 -9.22 2.64
C LEU A 95 -2.84 -9.06 4.04
N SER A 96 -2.13 -8.31 4.87
CA SER A 96 -2.59 -7.83 6.17
C SER A 96 -3.24 -6.45 6.03
N ARG A 97 -4.08 -6.08 7.00
CA ARG A 97 -4.54 -4.69 7.16
C ARG A 97 -3.51 -3.91 7.97
N LEU A 98 -2.92 -2.90 7.34
CA LEU A 98 -1.77 -2.18 7.87
C LEU A 98 -2.05 -0.69 8.05
N VAL A 99 -1.44 -0.10 9.08
CA VAL A 99 -1.45 1.34 9.33
C VAL A 99 -0.04 1.89 9.12
N CYS A 100 0.06 3.01 8.40
CA CYS A 100 1.34 3.64 8.09
C CYS A 100 2.04 4.17 9.36
N PRO A 101 3.37 4.38 9.34
CA PRO A 101 4.13 4.74 10.54
C PRO A 101 3.63 6.00 11.25
N THR A 102 3.23 7.03 10.51
CA THR A 102 2.68 8.26 11.10
C THR A 102 1.38 8.00 11.83
N CYS A 103 0.43 7.31 11.20
CA CYS A 103 -0.85 6.99 11.83
C CYS A 103 -0.71 6.02 13.00
N ALA A 104 0.29 5.13 12.94
CA ALA A 104 0.61 4.21 14.01
C ALA A 104 1.17 4.96 15.22
N HIS A 105 2.10 5.89 14.99
CA HIS A 105 2.65 6.76 16.03
C HIS A 105 1.58 7.62 16.70
N ASP A 106 0.71 8.24 15.91
CA ASP A 106 -0.33 9.14 16.40
C ASP A 106 -1.54 8.39 16.99
N ALA A 107 -1.54 7.05 16.96
CA ALA A 107 -2.66 6.20 17.37
C ALA A 107 -4.00 6.64 16.74
N CYS A 108 -3.95 7.00 15.46
CA CYS A 108 -5.10 7.54 14.72
C CYS A 108 -6.15 6.47 14.36
N HIS A 109 -5.77 5.19 14.42
CA HIS A 109 -6.67 4.08 14.14
C HIS A 109 -7.28 3.56 15.46
N PRO A 110 -8.60 3.33 15.56
CA PRO A 110 -9.27 2.94 16.81
C PRO A 110 -8.81 1.61 17.43
N ALA A 111 -8.15 0.75 16.63
CA ALA A 111 -7.65 -0.55 17.07
C ALA A 111 -6.16 -0.54 17.50
N LEU A 112 -5.51 0.63 17.48
CA LEU A 112 -4.14 0.83 17.99
C LEU A 112 -4.17 1.37 19.42
#